data_AF-A0A7J7PUK6-F1
#
_entry.id   AF-A0A7J7PUK6-F1
#
_cell.length_a   1.000
_cell.length_b   1.000
_cell.length_c   1.000
_cell.angle_alpha   90.00
_cell.angle_beta   90.00
_cell.angle_gamma   90.00
#
_symmetry.space_group_name_H-M   'P 1'
#
loop_
_entity.id
_entity.type
_entity.pdbx_description
1 polymer ?
#
loop_
_entity_poly.entity_id
_entity_poly.type
_entity_poly.pdbx_seq_one_letter_code
_entity_poly.pdbx_strand_id
1 'polypeptide(L)'
;MWGCSERPVDAESLHRRVVHGGRGGMCQEMNPLLFANLQRLGFDCYQGMASVVLAGSLQPAEQPFEGLVTSKNLGDTITCMGTHQAGATTDNLHCFAGGQWVDVYYFTRALATQPVIAACAEASFRSHPLFSNHVVVTKPLPDGRVTLMDWELKVRKDGTVVEQRVLTSEEERDAVLEDVFGLNLA
;
A
#
# COMPACT_ATOMS: atom_id res chain seq x y z
N MET A 1 -12.78 15.88 -1.21
CA MET A 1 -11.55 15.82 -2.03
C MET A 1 -10.40 16.28 -1.15
N TRP A 2 -9.67 15.38 -0.51
CA TRP A 2 -8.57 15.72 0.41
C TRP A 2 -7.24 15.55 -0.31
N GLY A 3 -6.63 16.66 -0.73
CA GLY A 3 -5.30 16.67 -1.35
C GLY A 3 -4.22 16.16 -0.40
N CYS A 4 -3.19 15.50 -0.96
CA CYS A 4 -2.10 14.90 -0.19
C CYS A 4 -1.18 15.96 0.46
N SER A 5 -1.12 17.18 -0.09
CA SER A 5 -0.29 18.30 0.41
C SER A 5 -0.70 18.88 1.77
N GLU A 6 -1.88 18.56 2.31
CA GLU A 6 -2.37 19.08 3.60
C GLU A 6 -2.29 18.05 4.75
N ARG A 7 -1.75 16.85 4.49
CA ARG A 7 -1.66 15.78 5.50
C ARG A 7 -0.20 15.48 5.84
N PRO A 8 0.32 15.98 6.98
CA PRO A 8 1.67 15.66 7.42
C PRO A 8 1.89 14.15 7.55
N VAL A 9 3.05 13.72 7.06
CA VAL A 9 3.53 12.32 7.08
C VAL A 9 4.66 12.11 8.09
N ASP A 10 4.86 13.04 9.02
CA ASP A 10 5.75 12.83 10.15
C ASP A 10 5.17 11.78 11.12
N ALA A 11 6.04 11.14 11.89
CA ALA A 11 5.67 10.01 12.73
C ALA A 11 4.59 10.34 13.77
N GLU A 12 4.59 11.55 14.34
CA GLU A 12 3.62 11.96 15.35
C GLU A 12 2.23 12.14 14.72
N SER A 13 2.17 12.88 13.61
CA SER A 13 0.92 13.09 12.86
C SER A 13 0.32 11.77 12.36
N LEU A 14 1.15 10.84 11.88
CA LEU A 14 0.71 9.52 11.45
C LEU A 14 0.20 8.68 12.63
N HIS A 15 0.89 8.67 13.76
CA HIS A 15 0.44 7.93 14.95
C HIS A 15 -0.90 8.46 15.47
N ARG A 16 -1.06 9.78 15.53
CA ARG A 16 -2.32 10.43 15.93
C ARG A 16 -3.47 10.03 15.02
N ARG A 17 -3.29 10.04 13.70
CA ARG A 17 -4.38 9.78 12.74
C ARG A 17 -4.66 8.29 12.55
N VAL A 18 -3.63 7.50 12.27
CA VAL A 18 -3.78 6.09 11.89
C VAL A 18 -3.98 5.23 13.13
N VAL A 19 -3.12 5.37 14.14
CA VAL A 19 -3.15 4.49 15.33
C VAL A 19 -4.22 4.93 16.31
N HIS A 20 -4.16 6.17 16.80
CA HIS A 20 -5.11 6.67 17.79
C HIS A 20 -6.46 7.06 17.19
N GLY A 21 -6.43 7.60 15.97
CA GLY A 21 -7.63 8.01 15.26
C GLY A 21 -8.38 6.86 14.59
N GLY A 22 -7.81 5.64 14.54
CA GLY A 22 -8.45 4.49 13.89
C GLY A 22 -8.64 4.68 12.39
N ARG A 23 -7.74 5.40 11.72
CA ARG A 23 -7.82 5.66 10.28
C ARG A 23 -6.87 4.73 9.52
N GLY A 24 -7.14 4.54 8.24
CA GLY A 24 -6.20 3.94 7.30
C GLY A 24 -5.23 4.97 6.70
N GLY A 25 -4.46 4.50 5.72
CA GLY A 25 -3.57 5.35 4.92
C GLY A 25 -3.09 4.63 3.68
N MET A 26 -2.56 5.40 2.73
CA MET A 26 -1.90 4.86 1.54
C MET A 26 -0.43 4.50 1.83
N CYS A 27 0.31 4.02 0.84
CA CYS A 27 1.70 3.59 1.02
C CYS A 27 2.58 4.72 1.61
N GLN A 28 2.39 5.97 1.21
CA GLN A 28 3.10 7.15 1.76
C GLN A 28 2.71 7.54 3.18
N GLU A 29 1.73 6.88 3.80
CA GLU A 29 1.35 7.08 5.21
C GLU A 29 1.69 5.83 6.03
N MET A 30 1.38 4.65 5.50
CA MET A 30 1.59 3.36 6.17
C MET A 30 3.06 2.98 6.26
N ASN A 31 3.83 3.16 5.18
CA ASN A 31 5.25 2.80 5.16
C ASN A 31 6.09 3.71 6.06
N PRO A 32 5.89 5.03 6.07
CA PRO A 32 6.50 5.91 7.07
C PRO A 32 6.21 5.53 8.52
N LEU A 33 4.95 5.19 8.82
CA LEU A 33 4.55 4.76 10.16
C LEU A 33 5.25 3.45 10.56
N LEU A 34 5.28 2.48 9.66
CA LEU A 34 6.00 1.22 9.89
C LEU A 34 7.50 1.45 10.09
N PHE A 35 8.13 2.23 9.21
CA PHE A 35 9.54 2.58 9.30
C PHE A 35 9.90 3.20 10.66
N ALA A 36 9.14 4.20 11.10
CA ALA A 36 9.36 4.86 12.38
C ALA A 36 9.25 3.89 13.58
N ASN A 37 8.33 2.93 13.52
CA ASN A 37 8.19 1.91 14.57
C ASN A 37 9.33 0.89 14.54
N LEU A 38 9.74 0.42 13.35
CA LEU A 38 10.89 -0.48 13.22
C LEU A 38 12.18 0.16 13.74
N GLN A 39 12.42 1.42 13.41
CA GLN A 39 13.58 2.15 13.95
C GLN A 39 13.55 2.24 15.47
N ARG A 40 12.38 2.54 16.07
CA ARG A 40 12.22 2.57 17.54
C ARG A 40 12.46 1.22 18.20
N LEU A 41 12.14 0.13 17.51
CA LEU A 41 12.41 -1.24 17.96
C LEU A 41 13.87 -1.68 17.74
N GLY A 42 14.72 -0.83 17.14
CA GLY A 42 16.14 -1.10 16.94
C GLY A 42 16.47 -1.89 15.67
N PHE A 43 15.53 -2.02 14.73
CA PHE A 43 15.81 -2.65 13.44
C PHE A 43 16.65 -1.75 12.54
N ASP A 44 17.62 -2.34 11.84
CA ASP A 44 18.31 -1.68 10.71
C ASP A 44 17.37 -1.73 9.50
N CYS A 45 16.67 -0.62 9.27
CA CYS A 45 15.72 -0.46 8.18
C CYS A 45 15.95 0.84 7.42
N TYR A 46 15.48 0.87 6.18
CA TYR A 46 15.53 2.05 5.33
C TYR A 46 14.29 2.18 4.47
N GLN A 47 14.10 3.37 3.91
CA GLN A 47 13.04 3.65 2.97
C GLN A 47 13.57 3.76 1.54
N GLY A 48 12.81 3.25 0.59
CA GLY A 48 13.10 3.32 -0.84
C GLY A 48 11.85 3.68 -1.64
N MET A 49 11.97 3.56 -2.97
CA MET A 49 10.88 3.80 -3.91
C MET A 49 10.72 2.61 -4.86
N ALA A 50 9.50 2.34 -5.28
CA ALA A 50 9.16 1.32 -6.26
C ALA A 50 8.26 1.87 -7.38
N SER A 51 8.44 1.34 -8.58
CA SER A 51 7.51 1.47 -9.71
C SER A 51 6.54 0.29 -9.70
N VAL A 52 5.25 0.56 -9.83
CA VAL A 52 4.22 -0.48 -9.94
C VAL A 52 4.17 -1.00 -11.36
N VAL A 53 3.92 -2.31 -11.49
CA VAL A 53 3.54 -2.94 -12.73
C VAL A 53 2.02 -2.89 -12.83
N LEU A 54 1.50 -2.07 -13.75
CA LEU A 54 0.04 -1.98 -13.94
C LEU A 54 -0.47 -3.29 -14.54
N ALA A 55 -1.65 -3.74 -14.09
CA ALA A 55 -2.27 -4.95 -14.61
C ALA A 55 -2.47 -4.82 -16.13
N GLY A 56 -1.80 -5.70 -16.90
CA GLY A 56 -1.81 -5.69 -18.37
C GLY A 56 -0.55 -5.09 -19.03
N SER A 57 0.35 -4.47 -18.27
CA SER A 57 1.67 -4.07 -18.76
C SER A 57 2.75 -4.98 -18.17
N LEU A 58 3.64 -5.53 -19.00
CA LEU A 58 4.86 -6.23 -18.54
C LEU A 58 6.01 -5.26 -18.22
N GLN A 59 5.73 -3.96 -18.17
CA GLN A 59 6.76 -2.93 -17.98
C GLN A 59 6.44 -2.11 -16.73
N PRO A 60 7.46 -1.76 -15.93
CA PRO A 60 7.28 -0.83 -14.83
C PRO A 60 6.79 0.52 -15.35
N ALA A 61 5.99 1.22 -14.55
CA ALA A 61 5.72 2.63 -14.81
C ALA A 61 7.05 3.40 -14.94
N GLU A 62 7.10 4.32 -15.92
CA GLU A 62 8.31 5.10 -16.24
C GLU A 62 8.87 5.88 -15.04
N GLN A 63 8.03 6.19 -14.04
CA GLN A 63 8.46 6.83 -12.79
C GLN A 63 8.06 6.00 -11.56
N PRO A 64 8.95 5.85 -10.55
CA PRO A 64 8.61 5.26 -9.27
C PRO A 64 7.56 6.10 -8.55
N PHE A 65 6.56 5.47 -7.95
CA PHE A 65 5.48 6.19 -7.31
C PHE A 65 4.97 5.63 -5.99
N GLU A 66 5.52 4.51 -5.53
CA GLU A 66 5.19 3.96 -4.21
C GLU A 66 6.42 4.00 -3.30
N GLY A 67 6.22 4.44 -2.06
CA GLY A 67 7.23 4.32 -1.01
C GLY A 67 7.39 2.85 -0.60
N LEU A 68 8.60 2.45 -0.25
CA LEU A 68 8.97 1.10 0.19
C LEU A 68 9.64 1.18 1.58
N VAL A 69 9.40 0.22 2.46
CA VAL A 69 10.24 -0.02 3.65
C VAL A 69 10.91 -1.37 3.54
N THR A 70 12.20 -1.42 3.80
CA THR A 70 12.97 -2.67 3.86
C THR A 70 13.78 -2.73 5.15
N SER A 71 14.17 -3.93 5.58
CA SER A 71 15.10 -4.12 6.69
C SER A 71 16.22 -5.08 6.30
N LYS A 72 17.42 -4.84 6.85
CA LYS A 72 18.60 -5.68 6.63
C LYS A 72 18.71 -6.86 7.61
N ASN A 73 18.04 -6.78 8.77
CA ASN A 73 18.20 -7.74 9.87
C ASN A 73 16.96 -8.59 10.16
N LEU A 74 15.88 -8.46 9.36
CA LEU A 74 14.64 -9.25 9.43
C LEU A 74 14.66 -10.49 8.49
N GLY A 75 15.86 -10.90 8.04
CA GLY A 75 16.01 -11.67 6.80
C GLY A 75 15.64 -10.79 5.58
N ASP A 76 15.71 -11.33 4.36
CA ASP A 76 15.28 -10.67 3.10
C ASP A 76 13.76 -10.38 3.05
N THR A 77 13.12 -10.26 4.20
CA THR A 77 11.74 -9.84 4.40
C THR A 77 11.68 -8.33 4.23
N ILE A 78 11.65 -7.90 2.97
CA ILE A 78 11.10 -6.60 2.61
C ILE A 78 9.64 -6.60 3.09
N THR A 79 9.28 -5.68 3.99
CA THR A 79 7.87 -5.44 4.35
C THR A 79 7.19 -4.62 3.25
N CYS A 80 7.22 -5.21 2.06
CA CYS A 80 6.38 -5.11 0.88
C CYS A 80 6.66 -6.45 0.16
N MET A 81 5.98 -7.50 0.60
CA MET A 81 5.79 -8.80 -0.07
C MET A 81 6.90 -9.44 -0.95
N GLY A 82 8.21 -9.35 -0.72
CA GLY A 82 9.19 -10.34 -1.24
C GLY A 82 10.27 -9.87 -2.23
N THR A 83 11.29 -10.70 -2.44
CA THR A 83 12.41 -10.45 -3.38
C THR A 83 12.86 -11.72 -4.10
N HIS A 84 13.26 -11.58 -5.36
CA HIS A 84 14.22 -12.48 -6.00
C HIS A 84 15.27 -11.62 -6.74
N GLN A 85 16.54 -12.02 -6.64
CA GLN A 85 17.69 -11.36 -7.26
C GLN A 85 18.03 -11.98 -8.62
N ALA A 86 18.25 -11.16 -9.64
CA ALA A 86 19.15 -11.52 -10.73
C ALA A 86 19.73 -10.26 -11.41
N GLY A 87 20.94 -9.87 -11.00
CA GLY A 87 21.96 -9.31 -11.89
C GLY A 87 21.80 -7.90 -12.47
N ALA A 88 20.76 -7.13 -12.14
CA ALA A 88 20.60 -5.75 -12.59
C ALA A 88 20.56 -4.76 -11.42
N THR A 89 20.83 -3.48 -11.68
CA THR A 89 20.73 -2.36 -10.70
C THR A 89 19.31 -2.14 -10.15
N THR A 90 18.34 -2.95 -10.58
CA THR A 90 16.93 -2.93 -10.27
C THR A 90 16.51 -4.34 -9.88
N ASP A 91 15.95 -4.48 -8.68
CA ASP A 91 15.31 -5.70 -8.19
C ASP A 91 13.81 -5.66 -8.54
N ASN A 92 13.16 -6.81 -8.71
CA ASN A 92 11.71 -6.89 -8.91
C ASN A 92 11.04 -7.83 -7.90
N LEU A 93 9.81 -7.49 -7.58
CA LEU A 93 8.94 -8.23 -6.70
C LEU A 93 7.83 -8.90 -7.51
N HIS A 94 7.61 -10.18 -7.23
CA HIS A 94 6.66 -11.04 -7.92
C HIS A 94 5.70 -11.70 -6.93
N CYS A 95 4.48 -11.96 -7.36
CA CYS A 95 3.57 -12.83 -6.64
C CYS A 95 3.18 -14.04 -7.51
N PHE A 96 3.00 -15.19 -6.88
CA PHE A 96 2.45 -16.36 -7.56
C PHE A 96 0.92 -16.28 -7.54
N ALA A 97 0.31 -16.09 -8.70
CA ALA A 97 -1.13 -15.93 -8.85
C ALA A 97 -1.61 -16.64 -10.12
N GLY A 98 -2.74 -17.36 -10.03
CA GLY A 98 -3.30 -18.04 -11.21
C GLY A 98 -2.35 -19.04 -11.87
N GLY A 99 -1.50 -19.71 -11.08
CA GLY A 99 -0.55 -20.72 -11.57
C GLY A 99 0.72 -20.15 -12.22
N GLN A 100 0.95 -18.84 -12.17
CA GLN A 100 2.13 -18.19 -12.75
C GLN A 100 2.72 -17.14 -11.82
N TRP A 101 4.01 -16.85 -11.98
CA TRP A 101 4.64 -15.70 -11.33
C TRP A 101 4.32 -14.43 -12.13
N VAL A 102 3.88 -13.40 -11.42
CA VAL A 102 3.53 -12.11 -11.97
C VAL A 102 4.32 -11.02 -11.27
N ASP A 103 5.07 -10.22 -12.03
CA ASP A 103 5.75 -9.03 -11.54
C ASP A 103 4.73 -8.02 -11.01
N VAL A 104 5.00 -7.48 -9.82
CA VAL A 104 4.15 -6.50 -9.13
C VAL A 104 4.88 -5.17 -8.98
N TYR A 105 6.17 -5.21 -8.68
CA TYR A 105 6.99 -4.01 -8.50
C TYR A 105 8.39 -4.15 -9.06
N TYR A 106 8.96 -3.02 -9.46
CA TYR A 106 10.38 -2.84 -9.73
C TYR A 106 10.93 -1.78 -8.78
N PHE A 107 12.05 -2.04 -8.13
CA PHE A 107 12.65 -1.11 -7.18
C PHE A 107 14.17 -1.17 -7.24
N THR A 108 14.81 -0.13 -6.71
CA THR A 108 16.25 -0.13 -6.47
C THR A 108 16.50 -0.08 -4.98
N ARG A 109 17.73 -0.42 -4.56
CA ARG A 109 18.15 -0.28 -3.15
C ARG A 109 18.55 1.15 -2.79
N ALA A 110 18.20 2.13 -3.64
CA ALA A 110 18.46 3.53 -3.37
C ALA A 110 17.62 4.01 -2.18
N LEU A 111 18.27 4.74 -1.29
CA LEU A 111 17.62 5.38 -0.15
C LEU A 111 16.74 6.52 -0.65
N ALA A 112 15.52 6.60 -0.13
CA ALA A 112 14.61 7.71 -0.35
C ALA A 112 14.26 8.36 0.99
N THR A 113 14.17 9.69 1.00
CA THR A 113 13.72 10.44 2.18
C THR A 113 12.21 10.64 2.12
N GLN A 114 11.60 10.88 3.28
CA GLN A 114 10.16 11.12 3.36
C GLN A 114 9.65 12.25 2.45
N PRO A 115 10.34 13.41 2.34
CA PRO A 115 9.91 14.46 1.42
C PRO A 115 9.88 14.00 -0.04
N VAL A 116 10.83 13.16 -0.47
CA VAL A 116 10.87 12.61 -1.83
C VAL A 116 9.72 11.61 -2.02
N ILE A 117 9.52 10.70 -1.07
CA ILE A 117 8.45 9.70 -1.12
C ILE A 117 7.09 10.38 -1.19
N ALA A 118 6.85 11.38 -0.33
CA ALA A 118 5.59 12.11 -0.27
C ALA A 118 5.31 12.87 -1.58
N ALA A 119 6.32 13.54 -2.15
CA ALA A 119 6.18 14.27 -3.41
C ALA A 119 5.84 13.34 -4.59
N CYS A 120 6.53 12.21 -4.71
CA CYS A 120 6.26 11.21 -5.76
C CYS A 120 4.87 10.60 -5.60
N ALA A 121 4.48 10.22 -4.38
CA ALA A 121 3.17 9.65 -4.11
C ALA A 121 2.02 10.65 -4.39
N GLU A 122 2.21 11.93 -4.08
CA GLU A 122 1.22 12.96 -4.39
C GLU A 122 1.05 13.16 -5.90
N ALA A 123 2.16 13.23 -6.66
CA ALA A 123 2.12 13.37 -8.10
C ALA A 123 1.36 12.20 -8.75
N SER A 124 1.57 10.98 -8.26
CA SER A 124 0.89 9.80 -8.77
C SER A 124 -0.55 9.66 -8.29
N PHE A 125 -0.86 10.04 -7.05
CA PHE A 125 -2.25 10.10 -6.59
C PHE A 125 -3.11 11.01 -7.46
N ARG A 126 -2.57 12.19 -7.81
CA ARG A 126 -3.28 13.18 -8.64
C ARG A 126 -3.46 12.72 -10.08
N SER A 127 -2.56 11.88 -10.60
CA SER A 127 -2.54 11.48 -12.01
C SER A 127 -3.10 10.08 -12.28
N HIS A 128 -3.23 9.22 -11.26
CA HIS A 128 -3.65 7.84 -11.46
C HIS A 128 -5.18 7.68 -11.39
N PRO A 129 -5.85 7.20 -12.46
CA PRO A 129 -7.31 7.12 -12.54
C PRO A 129 -7.97 6.35 -11.39
N LEU A 130 -7.27 5.33 -10.90
CA LEU A 130 -7.75 4.45 -9.83
C LEU A 130 -7.85 5.18 -8.48
N PHE A 131 -7.05 6.22 -8.25
CA PHE A 131 -7.05 6.96 -6.98
C PHE A 131 -7.70 8.35 -7.10
N SER A 132 -7.78 8.91 -8.31
CA SER A 132 -8.47 10.17 -8.57
C SER A 132 -9.98 10.01 -8.77
N ASN A 133 -10.44 8.85 -9.25
CA ASN A 133 -11.84 8.63 -9.62
C ASN A 133 -12.59 7.63 -8.73
N HIS A 134 -11.88 6.81 -7.97
CA HIS A 134 -12.48 5.71 -7.20
C HIS A 134 -12.12 5.79 -5.71
N VAL A 135 -13.04 5.33 -4.87
CA VAL A 135 -12.77 5.05 -3.46
C VAL A 135 -12.27 3.62 -3.37
N VAL A 136 -11.06 3.42 -2.83
CA VAL A 136 -10.48 2.08 -2.67
C VAL A 136 -10.04 1.89 -1.23
N VAL A 137 -10.52 0.81 -0.60
CA VAL A 137 -10.10 0.38 0.73
C VAL A 137 -9.74 -1.10 0.67
N THR A 138 -8.60 -1.48 1.23
CA THR A 138 -8.21 -2.89 1.32
C THR A 138 -7.66 -3.22 2.69
N LYS A 139 -8.00 -4.42 3.17
CA LYS A 139 -7.49 -4.97 4.43
C LYS A 139 -7.01 -6.41 4.21
N PRO A 140 -5.76 -6.75 4.58
CA PRO A 140 -5.31 -8.14 4.57
C PRO A 140 -6.08 -8.95 5.62
N LEU A 141 -6.34 -10.21 5.30
CA LEU A 141 -6.90 -11.22 6.18
C LEU A 141 -5.86 -12.35 6.37
N PRO A 142 -5.96 -13.17 7.44
CA PRO A 142 -5.03 -14.28 7.64
C PRO A 142 -4.92 -15.24 6.45
N ASP A 143 -6.02 -15.43 5.72
CA ASP A 143 -6.17 -16.34 4.58
C ASP A 143 -6.41 -15.59 3.24
N GLY A 144 -6.25 -14.26 3.20
CA GLY A 144 -6.49 -13.51 1.98
C GLY A 144 -6.63 -12.01 2.15
N ARG A 145 -7.66 -11.40 1.54
CA ARG A 145 -7.94 -9.97 1.65
C ARG A 145 -9.40 -9.62 1.39
N VAL A 146 -9.81 -8.49 1.93
CA VAL A 146 -11.05 -7.81 1.55
C VAL A 146 -10.73 -6.48 0.88
N THR A 147 -11.47 -6.16 -0.16
CA THR A 147 -11.36 -4.91 -0.91
C THR A 147 -12.74 -4.32 -1.15
N LEU A 148 -12.90 -3.04 -0.84
CA LEU A 148 -14.04 -2.23 -1.27
C LEU A 148 -13.53 -1.28 -2.37
N MET A 149 -14.18 -1.32 -3.53
CA MET A 149 -13.95 -0.39 -4.63
C MET A 149 -15.27 0.27 -4.98
N ASP A 150 -15.38 1.57 -4.69
CA ASP A 150 -16.62 2.35 -4.69
C ASP A 150 -17.72 1.68 -3.85
N TRP A 151 -18.57 0.90 -4.51
CA TRP A 151 -19.71 0.19 -3.92
C TRP A 151 -19.54 -1.33 -3.98
N GLU A 152 -18.50 -1.84 -4.63
CA GLU A 152 -18.26 -3.28 -4.76
C GLU A 152 -17.35 -3.79 -3.64
N LEU A 153 -17.91 -4.62 -2.75
CA LEU A 153 -17.16 -5.37 -1.75
C LEU A 153 -16.76 -6.74 -2.31
N LYS A 154 -15.47 -7.08 -2.22
CA LYS A 154 -14.89 -8.32 -2.71
C LYS A 154 -13.99 -8.95 -1.66
N VAL A 155 -14.26 -10.21 -1.31
CA VAL A 155 -13.42 -11.01 -0.41
C VAL A 155 -12.72 -12.10 -1.21
N ARG A 156 -11.40 -12.15 -1.10
CA ARG A 156 -10.57 -13.22 -1.66
C ARG A 156 -9.93 -14.03 -0.54
N LYS A 157 -9.98 -15.36 -0.66
CA LYS A 157 -9.30 -16.32 0.21
C LYS A 157 -8.51 -17.30 -0.64
N ASP A 158 -7.25 -17.53 -0.29
CA ASP A 158 -6.34 -18.43 -1.03
C ASP A 158 -6.37 -18.19 -2.55
N GLY A 159 -6.40 -16.92 -2.96
CA GLY A 159 -6.45 -16.49 -4.37
C GLY A 159 -7.84 -16.53 -5.03
N THR A 160 -8.83 -17.15 -4.40
CA THR A 160 -10.18 -17.33 -4.93
C THR A 160 -11.13 -16.24 -4.42
N VAL A 161 -12.00 -15.71 -5.28
CA VAL A 161 -13.09 -14.81 -4.83
C VAL A 161 -14.16 -15.67 -4.19
N VAL A 162 -14.40 -15.46 -2.89
CA VAL A 162 -15.40 -16.21 -2.11
C VAL A 162 -16.66 -15.40 -1.84
N GLU A 163 -16.56 -14.07 -1.92
CA GLU A 163 -17.68 -13.15 -1.80
C GLU A 163 -17.48 -11.96 -2.74
N GLN A 164 -18.54 -11.56 -3.42
CA GLN A 164 -18.59 -10.36 -4.24
C GLN A 164 -20.01 -9.81 -4.22
N ARG A 165 -20.18 -8.58 -3.75
CA ARG A 165 -21.50 -7.93 -3.68
C ARG A 165 -21.39 -6.42 -3.82
N VAL A 166 -22.48 -5.81 -4.29
CA VAL A 166 -22.61 -4.35 -4.41
C VAL A 166 -23.41 -3.84 -3.22
N LEU A 167 -22.85 -2.86 -2.51
CA LEU A 167 -23.52 -2.16 -1.42
C LEU A 167 -24.58 -1.21 -1.99
N THR A 168 -25.69 -1.05 -1.27
CA THR A 168 -26.89 -0.40 -1.80
C THR A 168 -27.21 0.94 -1.16
N SER A 169 -26.57 1.27 -0.03
CA SER A 169 -26.76 2.55 0.66
C SER A 169 -25.48 3.04 1.34
N GLU A 170 -25.45 4.34 1.67
CA GLU A 170 -24.33 4.93 2.40
C GLU A 170 -24.22 4.37 3.82
N GLU A 171 -25.34 4.10 4.48
CA GLU A 171 -25.35 3.47 5.82
C GLU A 171 -24.71 2.09 5.79
N GLU A 172 -25.00 1.30 4.75
CA GLU A 172 -24.36 0.00 4.55
C GLU A 172 -22.85 0.14 4.28
N ARG A 173 -22.46 1.15 3.48
CA ARG A 173 -21.05 1.44 3.21
C ARG A 173 -20.31 1.84 4.48
N ASP A 174 -20.89 2.71 5.29
CA ASP A 174 -20.29 3.20 6.51
C ASP A 174 -20.16 2.08 7.54
N ALA A 175 -21.19 1.23 7.69
CA ALA A 175 -21.12 0.01 8.51
C ALA A 175 -20.02 -0.94 8.01
N VAL A 176 -19.86 -1.12 6.70
CA VAL A 176 -18.76 -1.93 6.14
C VAL A 176 -17.39 -1.31 6.46
N LEU A 177 -17.23 0.01 6.31
CA LEU A 177 -15.98 0.70 6.63
C LEU A 177 -15.60 0.53 8.11
N GLU A 178 -16.58 0.59 9.01
CA GLU A 178 -16.37 0.38 10.45
C GLU A 178 -16.13 -1.10 10.80
N ASP A 179 -17.09 -1.97 10.52
CA ASP A 179 -17.09 -3.36 10.98
C ASP A 179 -16.05 -4.22 10.24
N VAL A 180 -15.94 -4.02 8.91
CA VAL A 180 -15.07 -4.84 8.07
C VAL A 180 -13.68 -4.23 7.98
N PHE A 181 -13.54 -2.90 7.87
CA PHE A 181 -12.22 -2.27 7.70
C PHE A 181 -11.64 -1.69 9.00
N GLY A 182 -12.42 -1.59 10.08
CA GLY A 182 -11.96 -1.04 11.36
C GLY A 182 -11.66 0.46 11.29
N LEU A 183 -12.31 1.17 10.36
CA LEU A 183 -12.10 2.60 10.17
C LEU A 183 -13.02 3.41 11.06
N ASN A 184 -12.47 4.39 11.76
CA ASN A 184 -13.25 5.37 12.49
C ASN A 184 -13.72 6.50 11.55
N LEU A 185 -15.04 6.62 11.43
CA LEU A 185 -15.70 7.61 10.56
C LEU A 185 -16.09 8.90 11.28
N ALA A 186 -16.02 8.93 12.61
CA ALA A 186 -16.35 10.10 13.44
C ALA A 186 -15.36 11.27 13.30
#